data_AF-A0A7Z9IL51-F1
#
_entry.id   AF-A0A7Z9IL51-F1
#
_cell.length_a   1.000
_cell.length_b   1.000
_cell.length_c   1.000
_cell.angle_alpha   90.00
_cell.angle_beta   90.00
_cell.angle_gamma   90.00
#
_symmetry.space_group_name_H-M   'P 1'
#
loop_
_entity.id
_entity.type
_entity.pdbx_description
1 polymer ?
#
loop_
_entity_poly.entity_id
_entity_poly.type
_entity_poly.pdbx_seq_one_letter_code
_entity_poly.pdbx_strand_id
1 'polypeptide(L)'
;MSVFRLSGFVVAATLMSGSASAQELSPGYLDPGPVLQAAADAIGVTNLRCVAISGSAYAGMVGQQRLNGYEVDWPRGEPLTNYTRTMNWDAGTMVEEFDREPGQNPASWKHGLGWRGGTPLQRNIRQRFVVNGEYAWYVDGPGSEPVPAPPEDADRWQLDMWLNPHGFLKAAMMPGANPKATWRWELGEMGRDGATTVPEKVTIVSITVLGKYRVDATINSENLLQRIHTWVPDPVLGDMNYEHEFTNASYVDLSDGVRFPAGWHQHEGWDDNFQAQSVNAGHNAFGGTLADIRINDCNDPVTVPEVVRRAEFPVAVTTRELADGVWLLGGSSHNSVAVEFDDYITVVEAPVDERRNLAVIDEITRLLPNKPIRFLVNTHQHHDHIGGLRTYMHIGATIITHWKNYDFYTRDVLNYSPRTLDPDMVSLWPPTELAEGYQYETVRENYSLNNGERSMHMSYVHPLTHVEGMLIAYLPTERILIEADLFDSSSAGVPVPTRVTPANRSLFNHVRRLSLNVQTIVPIHGAPVTWSDFARLFESGR
;
A
#
# COMPACT_ATOMS: atom_id res chain seq x y z
N MET A 1 26.58 -47.07 -75.39
CA MET A 1 27.47 -48.11 -74.84
C MET A 1 28.33 -47.50 -73.75
N SER A 2 28.47 -48.21 -72.63
CA SER A 2 29.38 -48.00 -71.49
C SER A 2 29.04 -46.81 -70.58
N VAL A 3 28.54 -46.97 -69.34
CA VAL A 3 28.97 -47.76 -68.15
C VAL A 3 30.23 -47.19 -67.48
N PHE A 4 29.97 -46.49 -66.36
CA PHE A 4 30.71 -46.29 -65.10
C PHE A 4 32.17 -45.82 -65.08
N ARG A 5 32.39 -44.75 -64.28
CA ARG A 5 33.37 -44.76 -63.18
C ARG A 5 32.91 -43.82 -62.05
N LEU A 6 32.72 -44.40 -60.86
CA LEU A 6 32.56 -43.71 -59.59
C LEU A 6 33.89 -43.03 -59.22
N SER A 7 33.83 -41.82 -58.66
CA SER A 7 34.89 -41.28 -57.80
C SER A 7 34.21 -40.43 -56.73
N GLY A 8 34.27 -40.90 -55.49
CA GLY A 8 33.69 -40.24 -54.33
C GLY A 8 34.47 -38.99 -53.97
N PHE A 9 33.75 -37.92 -53.62
CA PHE A 9 34.29 -36.75 -52.96
C PHE A 9 33.77 -36.72 -51.52
N VAL A 10 34.70 -36.78 -50.57
CA VAL A 10 34.48 -36.51 -49.16
C VAL A 10 34.31 -35.01 -48.99
N VAL A 11 33.14 -34.57 -48.53
CA VAL A 11 32.91 -33.18 -48.11
C VAL A 11 33.34 -33.08 -46.64
N ALA A 12 34.49 -32.45 -46.40
CA ALA A 12 34.90 -32.06 -45.06
C ALA A 12 34.06 -30.85 -44.62
N ALA A 13 33.20 -31.04 -43.62
CA ALA A 13 32.47 -29.96 -42.98
C ALA A 13 33.43 -29.18 -42.06
N THR A 14 33.85 -27.98 -42.49
CA THR A 14 34.57 -27.03 -41.66
C THR A 14 33.60 -26.41 -40.65
N LEU A 15 33.68 -26.86 -39.39
CA LEU A 15 33.07 -26.17 -38.26
C LEU A 15 33.80 -24.84 -38.05
N MET A 16 33.15 -23.74 -38.46
CA MET A 16 33.57 -22.41 -38.03
C MET A 16 33.23 -22.25 -36.54
N SER A 17 34.23 -22.37 -35.69
CA SER A 17 34.17 -21.94 -34.30
C SER A 17 34.06 -20.42 -34.26
N GLY A 18 32.82 -19.90 -34.23
CA GLY A 18 32.58 -18.51 -33.88
C GLY A 18 32.92 -18.31 -32.41
N SER A 19 34.04 -17.63 -32.14
CA SER A 19 34.33 -17.09 -30.81
C SER A 19 33.24 -16.06 -30.48
N ALA A 20 32.37 -16.38 -29.53
CA ALA A 20 31.48 -15.38 -28.96
C ALA A 20 32.35 -14.31 -28.28
N SER A 21 32.43 -13.12 -28.87
CA SER A 21 33.06 -11.98 -28.22
C SER A 21 32.31 -11.69 -26.92
N ALA A 22 33.00 -11.80 -25.78
CA ALA A 22 32.49 -11.29 -24.51
C ALA A 22 32.15 -9.81 -24.72
N GLN A 23 30.90 -9.44 -24.50
CA GLN A 23 30.44 -8.07 -24.66
C GLN A 23 31.19 -7.21 -23.63
N GLU A 24 32.02 -6.26 -24.07
CA GLU A 24 32.65 -5.30 -23.16
C GLU A 24 31.54 -4.49 -22.47
N LEU A 25 31.43 -4.65 -21.15
CA LEU A 25 30.50 -3.87 -20.33
C LEU A 25 31.09 -2.49 -20.02
N SER A 26 30.22 -1.49 -19.95
CA SER A 26 30.62 -0.13 -19.56
C SER A 26 31.26 -0.11 -18.16
N PRO A 27 32.19 0.82 -17.87
CA PRO A 27 32.74 0.98 -16.53
C PRO A 27 31.66 1.07 -15.44
N GLY A 28 31.87 0.35 -14.33
CA GLY A 28 30.91 0.26 -13.23
C GLY A 28 29.92 -0.90 -13.35
N TYR A 29 29.71 -1.46 -14.54
CA TYR A 29 28.82 -2.59 -14.75
C TYR A 29 29.57 -3.92 -14.64
N LEU A 30 28.86 -4.96 -14.19
CA LEU A 30 29.34 -6.32 -14.05
C LEU A 30 28.49 -7.27 -14.89
N ASP A 31 29.08 -8.40 -15.30
CA ASP A 31 28.30 -9.51 -15.84
C ASP A 31 27.47 -10.10 -14.69
N PRO A 32 26.13 -10.05 -14.75
CA PRO A 32 25.29 -10.58 -13.69
C PRO A 32 25.37 -12.11 -13.57
N GLY A 33 25.73 -12.84 -14.63
CA GLY A 33 25.70 -14.30 -14.66
C GLY A 33 26.54 -14.95 -13.55
N PRO A 34 27.85 -14.67 -13.47
CA PRO A 34 28.71 -15.21 -12.41
C PRO A 34 28.28 -14.81 -10.99
N VAL A 35 27.77 -13.59 -10.81
CA VAL A 35 27.29 -13.09 -9.50
C VAL A 35 26.07 -13.87 -9.04
N LEU A 36 25.07 -14.00 -9.93
CA LEU A 36 23.85 -14.75 -9.65
C LEU A 36 24.13 -16.23 -9.39
N GLN A 37 25.05 -16.83 -10.15
CA GLN A 37 25.45 -18.22 -9.93
C GLN A 37 26.12 -18.42 -8.57
N ALA A 38 27.07 -17.56 -8.20
CA ALA A 38 27.76 -17.64 -6.91
C ALA A 38 26.78 -17.47 -5.73
N ALA A 39 25.84 -16.54 -5.83
CA ALA A 39 24.78 -16.35 -4.83
C ALA A 39 23.83 -17.56 -4.76
N ALA A 40 23.46 -18.12 -5.91
CA ALA A 40 22.60 -19.29 -5.99
C ALA A 40 23.25 -20.54 -5.38
N ASP A 41 24.55 -20.74 -5.63
CA ASP A 41 25.34 -21.82 -5.05
C ASP A 41 25.53 -21.62 -3.54
N ALA A 42 25.72 -20.38 -3.10
CA ALA A 42 25.89 -20.07 -1.69
C ALA A 42 24.68 -20.49 -0.85
N ILE A 43 23.45 -20.30 -1.34
CA ILE A 43 22.23 -20.57 -0.54
C ILE A 43 21.46 -21.82 -0.98
N GLY A 44 21.99 -22.58 -1.94
CA GLY A 44 21.41 -23.86 -2.40
C GLY A 44 20.12 -23.72 -3.20
N VAL A 45 20.03 -22.72 -4.11
CA VAL A 45 18.78 -22.40 -4.85
C VAL A 45 18.22 -23.57 -5.66
N THR A 46 19.08 -24.40 -6.22
CA THR A 46 18.70 -25.57 -7.04
C THR A 46 18.03 -26.68 -6.24
N ASN A 47 18.32 -26.76 -4.93
CA ASN A 47 17.80 -27.79 -4.03
C ASN A 47 16.49 -27.39 -3.34
N LEU A 48 16.04 -26.14 -3.52
CA LEU A 48 14.82 -25.63 -2.92
C LEU A 48 13.77 -25.29 -3.99
N ARG A 49 12.73 -26.10 -4.13
CA ARG A 49 11.59 -25.88 -5.04
C ARG A 49 10.50 -25.04 -4.41
N CYS A 50 10.34 -25.20 -3.10
CA CYS A 50 9.37 -24.50 -2.30
C CYS A 50 9.81 -24.47 -0.83
N VAL A 51 9.24 -23.57 -0.03
CA VAL A 51 9.53 -23.45 1.39
C VAL A 51 8.25 -23.19 2.18
N ALA A 52 8.14 -23.82 3.34
CA ALA A 52 7.14 -23.47 4.36
C ALA A 52 7.87 -22.84 5.55
N ILE A 53 7.45 -21.64 5.95
CA ILE A 53 7.98 -20.93 7.12
C ILE A 53 6.85 -20.72 8.13
N SER A 54 7.15 -20.85 9.42
CA SER A 54 6.19 -20.58 10.48
C SER A 54 6.82 -20.02 11.75
N GLY A 55 6.01 -19.33 12.54
CA GLY A 55 6.44 -18.66 13.76
C GLY A 55 5.46 -17.58 14.22
N SER A 56 6.01 -16.45 14.66
CA SER A 56 5.25 -15.25 15.01
C SER A 56 5.74 -14.06 14.20
N ALA A 57 4.80 -13.17 13.88
CA ALA A 57 5.08 -11.95 13.13
C ALA A 57 4.27 -10.77 13.70
N TYR A 58 4.60 -9.57 13.24
CA TYR A 58 3.80 -8.37 13.42
C TYR A 58 3.43 -7.80 12.04
N ALA A 59 2.40 -6.97 12.02
CA ALA A 59 2.02 -6.17 10.86
C ALA A 59 1.92 -4.68 11.24
N GLY A 60 2.45 -3.81 10.39
CA GLY A 60 2.29 -2.36 10.47
C GLY A 60 1.06 -1.91 9.69
N MET A 61 0.26 -1.03 10.28
CA MET A 61 -0.90 -0.38 9.65
C MET A 61 -0.39 0.80 8.81
N VAL A 62 0.13 0.50 7.61
CA VAL A 62 0.77 1.49 6.74
C VAL A 62 -0.17 2.66 6.46
N GLY A 63 0.31 3.87 6.73
CA GLY A 63 -0.45 5.10 6.52
C GLY A 63 -1.49 5.45 7.61
N GLN A 64 -1.51 4.76 8.75
CA GLN A 64 -2.47 4.99 9.86
C GLN A 64 -1.85 5.65 11.10
N GLN A 65 -0.68 6.27 10.94
CA GLN A 65 0.07 6.91 12.00
C GLN A 65 -0.66 8.11 12.60
N ARG A 66 -0.70 8.16 13.94
CA ARG A 66 -1.25 9.31 14.65
C ARG A 66 -0.50 10.61 14.34
N LEU A 67 0.82 10.50 14.16
CA LEU A 67 1.76 11.59 13.87
C LEU A 67 2.58 11.23 12.64
N ASN A 68 2.84 12.19 11.77
CA ASN A 68 3.64 12.07 10.54
C ASN A 68 5.10 12.51 10.74
N GLY A 69 5.71 12.19 11.88
CA GLY A 69 7.10 12.57 12.15
C GLY A 69 8.10 11.59 11.53
N TYR A 70 9.33 12.05 11.27
CA TYR A 70 10.42 11.21 10.76
C TYR A 70 10.91 10.20 11.81
N GLU A 71 10.47 10.35 13.06
CA GLU A 71 10.74 9.44 14.16
C GLU A 71 9.57 8.49 14.45
N VAL A 72 8.52 8.52 13.61
CA VAL A 72 7.27 7.80 13.84
C VAL A 72 7.12 6.68 12.82
N ASP A 73 7.26 5.46 13.31
CA ASP A 73 7.05 4.24 12.54
C ASP A 73 5.55 3.97 12.27
N TRP A 74 5.24 3.05 11.35
CA TRP A 74 3.88 2.57 11.16
C TRP A 74 3.31 1.98 12.46
N PRO A 75 2.06 2.31 12.83
CA PRO A 75 1.43 1.72 14.01
C PRO A 75 1.43 0.20 13.92
N ARG A 76 1.80 -0.46 15.01
CA ARG A 76 1.74 -1.93 15.09
C ARG A 76 0.30 -2.36 15.30
N GLY A 77 -0.18 -3.25 14.45
CA GLY A 77 -1.37 -4.04 14.73
C GLY A 77 -1.11 -5.12 15.78
N GLU A 78 -2.17 -5.85 16.13
CA GLU A 78 -2.05 -7.02 17.00
C GLU A 78 -1.10 -8.07 16.39
N PRO A 79 -0.33 -8.80 17.23
CA PRO A 79 0.59 -9.82 16.74
C PRO A 79 -0.09 -10.85 15.84
N LEU A 80 0.60 -11.24 14.77
CA LEU A 80 0.22 -12.37 13.93
C LEU A 80 0.75 -13.65 14.59
N THR A 81 -0.17 -14.44 15.13
CA THR A 81 0.14 -15.71 15.80
C THR A 81 -0.18 -16.90 14.89
N ASN A 82 0.36 -18.09 15.18
CA ASN A 82 0.20 -19.29 14.34
C ASN A 82 0.46 -19.00 12.86
N TYR A 83 1.44 -18.13 12.61
CA TYR A 83 1.75 -17.62 11.29
C TYR A 83 2.43 -18.73 10.48
N THR A 84 1.95 -18.96 9.27
CA THR A 84 2.52 -19.88 8.29
C THR A 84 2.52 -19.23 6.92
N ARG A 85 3.64 -19.25 6.21
CA ARG A 85 3.73 -18.85 4.79
C ARG A 85 4.38 -19.98 4.00
N THR A 86 3.71 -20.47 2.97
CA THR A 86 4.24 -21.43 2.01
C THR A 86 4.47 -20.72 0.69
N MET A 87 5.69 -20.78 0.16
CA MET A 87 6.06 -20.23 -1.15
C MET A 87 6.51 -21.37 -2.05
N ASN A 88 5.77 -21.63 -3.12
CA ASN A 88 6.06 -22.67 -4.10
C ASN A 88 6.37 -22.02 -5.45
N TRP A 89 7.67 -21.91 -5.75
CA TRP A 89 8.15 -21.24 -6.95
C TRP A 89 7.94 -22.07 -8.23
N ASP A 90 7.97 -23.41 -8.13
CA ASP A 90 7.67 -24.29 -9.27
C ASP A 90 6.22 -24.15 -9.71
N ALA A 91 5.31 -23.96 -8.76
CA ALA A 91 3.88 -23.77 -9.02
C ALA A 91 3.47 -22.30 -9.22
N GLY A 92 4.32 -21.34 -8.86
CA GLY A 92 3.97 -19.92 -8.86
C GLY A 92 2.87 -19.56 -7.86
N THR A 93 2.83 -20.25 -6.70
CA THR A 93 1.79 -20.06 -5.68
C THR A 93 2.36 -19.73 -4.31
N MET A 94 1.67 -18.84 -3.59
CA MET A 94 1.94 -18.55 -2.19
C MET A 94 0.67 -18.69 -1.37
N VAL A 95 0.76 -19.30 -0.20
CA VAL A 95 -0.33 -19.36 0.79
C VAL A 95 0.20 -18.84 2.11
N GLU A 96 -0.49 -17.87 2.68
CA GLU A 96 -0.19 -17.33 3.99
C GLU A 96 -1.41 -17.45 4.89
N GLU A 97 -1.19 -17.86 6.13
CA GLU A 97 -2.24 -17.99 7.12
C GLU A 97 -1.72 -17.55 8.47
N PHE A 98 -2.58 -16.90 9.25
CA PHE A 98 -2.26 -16.46 10.60
C PHE A 98 -3.53 -16.25 11.42
N ASP A 99 -3.35 -16.19 12.73
CA ASP A 99 -4.38 -15.89 13.70
C ASP A 99 -4.18 -14.47 14.22
N ARG A 100 -5.25 -13.67 14.16
CA ARG A 100 -5.29 -12.27 14.64
C ARG A 100 -6.64 -11.99 15.31
N GLU A 101 -6.68 -11.10 16.29
CA GLU A 101 -7.92 -10.76 16.98
C GLU A 101 -8.95 -10.11 16.00
N PRO A 102 -10.18 -10.65 15.90
CA PRO A 102 -11.24 -10.07 15.06
C PRO A 102 -11.74 -8.71 15.56
N GLY A 103 -12.39 -7.96 14.67
CA GLY A 103 -13.13 -6.74 15.01
C GLY A 103 -12.32 -5.44 15.10
N GLN A 104 -10.98 -5.51 15.10
CA GLN A 104 -10.11 -4.31 15.07
C GLN A 104 -9.52 -4.02 13.69
N ASN A 105 -9.54 -5.00 12.79
CA ASN A 105 -8.79 -4.97 11.55
C ASN A 105 -9.72 -5.27 10.35
N PRO A 106 -9.49 -4.67 9.17
CA PRO A 106 -10.09 -5.13 7.93
C PRO A 106 -9.84 -6.62 7.67
N ALA A 107 -10.84 -7.33 7.18
CA ALA A 107 -10.69 -8.74 6.79
C ALA A 107 -9.72 -8.88 5.60
N SER A 108 -9.69 -7.90 4.70
CA SER A 108 -8.81 -7.87 3.52
C SER A 108 -7.37 -7.47 3.83
N TRP A 109 -7.07 -7.03 5.05
CA TRP A 109 -5.73 -6.54 5.39
C TRP A 109 -4.82 -7.67 5.83
N LYS A 110 -3.80 -7.95 5.01
CA LYS A 110 -2.73 -8.92 5.28
C LYS A 110 -1.71 -8.32 6.26
N HIS A 111 -0.89 -7.42 5.72
CA HIS A 111 0.05 -6.51 6.37
C HIS A 111 0.46 -5.49 5.30
N GLY A 112 1.10 -4.38 5.68
CA GLY A 112 1.50 -3.38 4.69
C GLY A 112 0.36 -2.52 4.15
N LEU A 113 0.54 -2.03 2.91
CA LEU A 113 -0.48 -1.37 2.11
C LEU A 113 -1.75 -2.23 2.04
N GLY A 114 -2.91 -1.58 1.90
CA GLY A 114 -4.21 -2.27 1.88
C GLY A 114 -4.96 -2.25 3.20
N TRP A 115 -4.44 -1.58 4.24
CA TRP A 115 -5.31 -1.05 5.28
C TRP A 115 -6.24 -0.01 4.65
N ARG A 116 -7.53 -0.30 4.59
CA ARG A 116 -8.56 0.62 4.12
C ARG A 116 -9.70 0.63 5.14
N GLY A 117 -9.89 1.75 5.83
CA GLY A 117 -11.01 1.97 6.72
C GLY A 117 -12.35 1.72 6.01
N GLY A 118 -13.40 1.41 6.78
CA GLY A 118 -14.74 1.16 6.27
C GLY A 118 -14.93 -0.08 5.37
N THR A 119 -13.90 -0.89 5.16
CA THR A 119 -14.03 -2.22 4.57
C THR A 119 -14.58 -3.23 5.59
N PRO A 120 -15.13 -4.39 5.17
CA PRO A 120 -15.62 -5.40 6.10
C PRO A 120 -14.56 -5.79 7.14
N LEU A 121 -14.90 -5.63 8.41
CA LEU A 121 -14.03 -6.06 9.51
C LEU A 121 -13.90 -7.57 9.55
N GLN A 122 -12.70 -8.02 9.91
CA GLN A 122 -12.38 -9.41 10.20
C GLN A 122 -13.35 -9.97 11.26
N ARG A 123 -13.96 -11.12 10.98
CA ARG A 123 -14.92 -11.78 11.87
C ARG A 123 -14.35 -13.03 12.53
N ASN A 124 -13.41 -13.71 11.88
CA ASN A 124 -12.85 -14.96 12.35
C ASN A 124 -11.39 -14.79 12.72
N ILE A 125 -10.91 -15.59 13.68
CA ILE A 125 -9.53 -15.53 14.17
C ILE A 125 -8.53 -15.87 13.05
N ARG A 126 -8.79 -16.98 12.34
CA ARG A 126 -7.91 -17.48 11.27
C ARG A 126 -8.14 -16.70 9.98
N GLN A 127 -7.10 -16.07 9.45
CA GLN A 127 -7.09 -15.48 8.11
C GLN A 127 -6.24 -16.33 7.17
N ARG A 128 -6.61 -16.32 5.89
CA ARG A 128 -5.88 -17.02 4.83
C ARG A 128 -5.80 -16.16 3.59
N PHE A 129 -4.59 -15.88 3.12
CA PHE A 129 -4.27 -15.12 1.92
C PHE A 129 -3.58 -16.03 0.91
N VAL A 130 -3.95 -15.93 -0.36
CA VAL A 130 -3.45 -16.82 -1.41
C VAL A 130 -3.07 -16.03 -2.65
N VAL A 131 -1.99 -16.44 -3.29
CA VAL A 131 -1.57 -16.03 -4.63
C VAL A 131 -1.44 -17.28 -5.51
N ASN A 132 -1.99 -17.21 -6.72
CA ASN A 132 -1.75 -18.19 -7.78
C ASN A 132 -1.76 -17.48 -9.14
N GLY A 133 -0.57 -17.33 -9.73
CA GLY A 133 -0.39 -16.51 -10.94
C GLY A 133 -0.77 -15.05 -10.69
N GLU A 134 -1.53 -14.46 -11.60
CA GLU A 134 -2.05 -13.08 -11.52
C GLU A 134 -3.20 -12.91 -10.51
N TYR A 135 -3.69 -14.01 -9.92
CA TYR A 135 -4.83 -13.97 -9.01
C TYR A 135 -4.38 -13.99 -7.56
N ALA A 136 -5.05 -13.19 -6.75
CA ALA A 136 -4.94 -13.25 -5.31
C ALA A 136 -6.30 -13.09 -4.63
N TRP A 137 -6.45 -13.67 -3.44
CA TRP A 137 -7.68 -13.61 -2.66
C TRP A 137 -7.43 -13.90 -1.19
N TYR A 138 -8.38 -13.50 -0.35
CA TYR A 138 -8.38 -13.83 1.06
C TYR A 138 -9.63 -14.61 1.47
N VAL A 139 -9.54 -15.29 2.61
CA VAL A 139 -10.63 -16.02 3.26
C VAL A 139 -10.61 -15.67 4.75
N ASP A 140 -11.69 -15.05 5.23
CA ASP A 140 -11.88 -14.69 6.64
C ASP A 140 -12.46 -15.89 7.41
N GLY A 141 -11.62 -16.86 7.76
CA GLY A 141 -12.00 -18.03 8.55
C GLY A 141 -12.51 -19.25 7.75
N PRO A 142 -12.49 -20.45 8.35
CA PRO A 142 -12.94 -21.67 7.68
C PRO A 142 -14.40 -21.59 7.22
N GLY A 143 -14.63 -21.92 5.94
CA GLY A 143 -15.98 -21.97 5.35
C GLY A 143 -16.50 -20.64 4.78
N SER A 144 -15.75 -19.54 4.96
CA SER A 144 -16.06 -18.26 4.31
C SER A 144 -15.81 -18.31 2.81
N GLU A 145 -16.57 -17.53 2.04
CA GLU A 145 -16.36 -17.41 0.59
C GLU A 145 -15.04 -16.67 0.29
N PRO A 146 -14.23 -17.12 -0.68
CA PRO A 146 -13.06 -16.39 -1.14
C PRO A 146 -13.41 -15.00 -1.66
N VAL A 147 -12.71 -13.98 -1.16
CA VAL A 147 -12.87 -12.59 -1.61
C VAL A 147 -11.67 -12.21 -2.47
N PRO A 148 -11.87 -11.85 -3.75
CA PRO A 148 -10.78 -11.53 -4.67
C PRO A 148 -10.10 -10.20 -4.29
N ALA A 149 -8.78 -10.16 -4.43
CA ALA A 149 -8.02 -8.93 -4.33
C ALA A 149 -8.00 -8.19 -5.68
N PRO A 150 -8.04 -6.85 -5.70
CA PRO A 150 -7.81 -6.07 -6.92
C PRO A 150 -6.46 -6.41 -7.57
N PRO A 151 -6.30 -6.23 -8.90
CA PRO A 151 -5.06 -6.56 -9.60
C PRO A 151 -3.80 -5.93 -8.98
N GLU A 152 -3.88 -4.68 -8.52
CA GLU A 152 -2.77 -3.99 -7.85
C GLU A 152 -2.33 -4.67 -6.54
N ASP A 153 -3.28 -5.19 -5.76
CA ASP A 153 -2.99 -5.95 -4.54
C ASP A 153 -2.50 -7.36 -4.87
N ALA A 154 -3.04 -7.97 -5.93
CA ALA A 154 -2.59 -9.28 -6.39
C ALA A 154 -1.12 -9.26 -6.87
N ASP A 155 -0.74 -8.26 -7.66
CA ASP A 155 0.65 -8.01 -8.07
C ASP A 155 1.56 -7.88 -6.84
N ARG A 156 1.15 -7.05 -5.87
CA ARG A 156 1.93 -6.79 -4.65
C ARG A 156 2.08 -8.03 -3.78
N TRP A 157 1.01 -8.81 -3.57
CA TRP A 157 1.11 -10.06 -2.81
C TRP A 157 1.95 -11.09 -3.55
N GLN A 158 1.95 -11.08 -4.88
CA GLN A 158 2.82 -11.94 -5.67
C GLN A 158 4.29 -11.53 -5.56
N LEU A 159 4.59 -10.23 -5.42
CA LEU A 159 5.96 -9.76 -5.14
C LEU A 159 6.52 -10.38 -3.85
N ASP A 160 5.73 -10.55 -2.78
CA ASP A 160 6.21 -11.17 -1.52
C ASP A 160 6.81 -12.57 -1.72
N MET A 161 6.34 -13.33 -2.72
CA MET A 161 6.89 -14.64 -3.08
C MET A 161 8.28 -14.54 -3.70
N TRP A 162 8.58 -13.43 -4.38
CA TRP A 162 9.84 -13.16 -5.07
C TRP A 162 10.83 -12.34 -4.23
N LEU A 163 10.34 -11.52 -3.29
CA LEU A 163 11.14 -10.64 -2.44
C LEU A 163 11.75 -11.39 -1.24
N ASN A 164 12.51 -12.45 -1.55
CA ASN A 164 13.35 -13.18 -0.63
C ASN A 164 14.54 -13.79 -1.38
N PRO A 165 15.61 -14.24 -0.71
CA PRO A 165 16.83 -14.62 -1.38
C PRO A 165 16.66 -15.68 -2.47
N HIS A 166 15.92 -16.77 -2.19
CA HIS A 166 15.66 -17.81 -3.19
C HIS A 166 14.70 -17.36 -4.28
N GLY A 167 13.64 -16.65 -3.91
CA GLY A 167 12.66 -16.10 -4.85
C GLY A 167 13.33 -15.17 -5.86
N PHE A 168 14.14 -14.23 -5.40
CA PHE A 168 14.84 -13.27 -6.26
C PHE A 168 15.79 -13.98 -7.22
N LEU A 169 16.61 -14.92 -6.73
CA LEU A 169 17.56 -15.64 -7.59
C LEU A 169 16.85 -16.53 -8.61
N LYS A 170 15.72 -17.14 -8.25
CA LYS A 170 14.88 -17.87 -9.21
C LYS A 170 14.29 -16.94 -10.26
N ALA A 171 13.71 -15.82 -9.85
CA ALA A 171 13.16 -14.81 -10.75
C ALA A 171 14.24 -14.27 -11.71
N ALA A 172 15.45 -14.01 -11.21
CA ALA A 172 16.58 -13.55 -12.01
C ALA A 172 17.00 -14.51 -13.13
N MET A 173 16.72 -15.80 -12.96
CA MET A 173 17.01 -16.85 -13.94
C MET A 173 15.85 -17.11 -14.92
N MET A 174 14.69 -16.47 -14.73
CA MET A 174 13.54 -16.64 -15.62
C MET A 174 13.71 -15.82 -16.92
N PRO A 175 13.12 -16.29 -18.04
CA PRO A 175 13.02 -15.49 -19.25
C PRO A 175 12.34 -14.14 -18.99
N GLY A 176 12.91 -13.06 -19.54
CA GLY A 176 12.37 -11.70 -19.37
C GLY A 176 12.85 -10.96 -18.12
N ALA A 177 13.61 -11.61 -17.23
CA ALA A 177 14.17 -10.96 -16.03
C ALA A 177 15.23 -9.89 -16.36
N ASN A 178 15.90 -10.02 -17.51
CA ASN A 178 16.86 -9.05 -18.05
C ASN A 178 17.86 -8.50 -17.00
N PRO A 179 18.60 -9.38 -16.29
CA PRO A 179 19.43 -8.97 -15.16
C PRO A 179 20.51 -7.98 -15.57
N LYS A 180 20.78 -7.00 -14.70
CA LYS A 180 21.90 -6.05 -14.81
C LYS A 180 22.62 -5.97 -13.48
N ALA A 181 23.94 -5.89 -13.50
CA ALA A 181 24.73 -5.81 -12.28
C ALA A 181 25.66 -4.59 -12.27
N THR A 182 25.86 -4.04 -11.07
CA THR A 182 26.84 -2.99 -10.75
C THR A 182 27.42 -3.25 -9.37
N TRP A 183 28.40 -2.48 -8.92
CA TRP A 183 28.98 -2.60 -7.59
C TRP A 183 29.06 -1.25 -6.90
N ARG A 184 29.07 -1.26 -5.56
CA ARG A 184 29.33 -0.08 -4.75
C ARG A 184 29.98 -0.45 -3.42
N TRP A 185 30.51 0.56 -2.74
CA TRP A 185 30.93 0.46 -1.34
C TRP A 185 29.75 0.90 -0.47
N GLU A 186 29.30 0.04 0.43
CA GLU A 186 28.23 0.35 1.39
C GLU A 186 28.78 0.34 2.80
N LEU A 187 28.35 1.31 3.60
CA LEU A 187 28.38 1.16 5.05
C LEU A 187 27.20 0.27 5.44
N GLY A 188 27.35 -0.49 6.53
CA GLY A 188 26.23 -1.19 7.15
C GLY A 188 25.08 -0.23 7.41
N GLU A 189 23.87 -0.76 7.31
CA GLU A 189 22.64 -0.01 7.46
C GLU A 189 22.51 0.51 8.90
N MET A 190 22.28 1.80 9.09
CA MET A 190 22.38 2.40 10.41
C MET A 190 21.33 1.87 11.41
N GLY A 191 20.14 1.51 10.93
CA GLY A 191 19.07 0.91 11.73
C GLY A 191 19.38 -0.52 12.17
N ARG A 192 19.81 -1.37 11.24
CA ARG A 192 20.12 -2.80 11.48
C ARG A 192 21.52 -3.10 12.01
N ASP A 193 22.56 -2.46 11.47
CA ASP A 193 23.98 -2.73 11.76
C ASP A 193 24.60 -1.69 12.72
N GLY A 194 23.94 -0.56 12.94
CA GLY A 194 24.47 0.57 13.70
C GLY A 194 25.49 1.40 12.91
N ALA A 195 26.16 2.33 13.59
CA ALA A 195 27.16 3.20 12.96
C ALA A 195 28.42 2.40 12.58
N THR A 196 28.51 2.00 11.31
CA THR A 196 29.70 1.36 10.75
C THR A 196 30.62 2.42 10.10
N THR A 197 31.93 2.17 10.10
CA THR A 197 32.93 3.10 9.54
C THR A 197 33.81 2.47 8.46
N VAL A 198 33.71 1.16 8.29
CA VAL A 198 34.44 0.40 7.27
C VAL A 198 33.44 -0.06 6.23
N PRO A 199 33.52 0.42 4.98
CA PRO A 199 32.59 0.01 3.96
C PRO A 199 32.91 -1.40 3.44
N GLU A 200 31.85 -2.17 3.16
CA GLU A 200 31.92 -3.44 2.44
C GLU A 200 31.71 -3.18 0.94
N LYS A 201 32.43 -3.93 0.09
CA LYS A 201 32.13 -3.94 -1.35
C LYS A 201 30.99 -4.91 -1.61
N VAL A 202 29.92 -4.40 -2.17
CA VAL A 202 28.73 -5.19 -2.53
C VAL A 202 28.45 -5.12 -4.03
N THR A 203 27.69 -6.10 -4.51
CA THR A 203 27.15 -6.13 -5.87
C THR A 203 25.66 -5.88 -5.83
N ILE A 204 25.17 -4.99 -6.68
CA ILE A 204 23.74 -4.74 -6.88
C ILE A 204 23.31 -5.43 -8.15
N VAL A 205 22.31 -6.30 -8.06
CA VAL A 205 21.70 -6.95 -9.23
C VAL A 205 20.26 -6.46 -9.36
N SER A 206 19.92 -5.93 -10.53
CA SER A 206 18.59 -5.45 -10.89
C SER A 206 17.94 -6.38 -11.88
N ILE A 207 16.68 -6.76 -11.65
CA ILE A 207 15.87 -7.63 -12.51
C ILE A 207 14.47 -7.04 -12.73
N THR A 208 13.79 -7.50 -13.77
CA THR A 208 12.37 -7.23 -14.00
C THR A 208 11.52 -8.40 -13.49
N VAL A 209 10.58 -8.12 -12.59
CA VAL A 209 9.64 -9.11 -12.03
C VAL A 209 8.22 -8.74 -12.44
N LEU A 210 7.41 -9.76 -12.79
CA LEU A 210 6.04 -9.61 -13.34
C LEU A 210 5.96 -8.72 -14.60
N GLY A 211 7.06 -8.57 -15.34
CA GLY A 211 7.13 -7.71 -16.53
C GLY A 211 6.98 -6.20 -16.24
N LYS A 212 6.92 -5.79 -14.97
CA LYS A 212 6.56 -4.43 -14.54
C LYS A 212 7.53 -3.86 -13.50
N TYR A 213 7.89 -4.65 -12.49
CA TYR A 213 8.62 -4.16 -11.33
C TYR A 213 10.13 -4.30 -11.51
N ARG A 214 10.87 -3.20 -11.32
CA ARG A 214 12.33 -3.27 -11.15
C ARG A 214 12.63 -3.71 -9.73
N VAL A 215 13.27 -4.85 -9.56
CA VAL A 215 13.64 -5.40 -8.26
C VAL A 215 15.16 -5.47 -8.17
N ASP A 216 15.71 -4.86 -7.12
CA ASP A 216 17.15 -4.69 -6.93
C ASP A 216 17.59 -5.44 -5.65
N ALA A 217 18.48 -6.40 -5.79
CA ALA A 217 19.10 -7.12 -4.67
C ALA A 217 20.54 -6.65 -4.42
N THR A 218 20.89 -6.51 -3.14
CA THR A 218 22.24 -6.26 -2.65
C THR A 218 22.87 -7.58 -2.22
N ILE A 219 23.98 -7.96 -2.86
CA ILE A 219 24.72 -9.20 -2.62
C ILE A 219 26.10 -8.84 -2.06
N ASN A 220 26.41 -9.37 -0.89
CA ASN A 220 27.65 -9.06 -0.17
C ASN A 220 28.84 -9.92 -0.62
N SER A 221 29.99 -9.74 0.03
CA SER A 221 31.23 -10.45 -0.31
C SER A 221 31.19 -11.97 -0.01
N GLU A 222 30.24 -12.42 0.81
CA GLU A 222 29.95 -13.83 1.09
C GLU A 222 28.91 -14.43 0.12
N ASN A 223 28.50 -13.67 -0.90
CA ASN A 223 27.44 -13.99 -1.84
C ASN A 223 26.04 -14.18 -1.20
N LEU A 224 25.81 -13.58 -0.03
CA LEU A 224 24.51 -13.57 0.63
C LEU A 224 23.74 -12.30 0.24
N LEU A 225 22.41 -12.45 0.05
CA LEU A 225 21.53 -11.33 -0.22
C LEU A 225 21.18 -10.64 1.11
N GLN A 226 21.44 -9.34 1.22
CA GLN A 226 21.19 -8.57 2.44
C GLN A 226 19.95 -7.68 2.34
N ARG A 227 19.59 -7.26 1.13
CA ARG A 227 18.46 -6.34 0.90
C ARG A 227 17.90 -6.57 -0.49
N ILE A 228 16.58 -6.66 -0.59
CA ILE A 228 15.86 -6.77 -1.86
C ILE A 228 14.79 -5.70 -1.83
N HIS A 229 14.85 -4.75 -2.75
CA HIS A 229 13.90 -3.65 -2.79
C HIS A 229 13.32 -3.46 -4.18
N THR A 230 12.11 -2.92 -4.21
CA THR A 230 11.40 -2.49 -5.41
C THR A 230 10.55 -1.28 -5.07
N TRP A 231 9.86 -0.74 -6.07
CA TRP A 231 8.81 0.25 -5.86
C TRP A 231 7.46 -0.35 -6.16
N VAL A 232 6.45 0.01 -5.39
CA VAL A 232 5.05 -0.34 -5.65
C VAL A 232 4.23 0.94 -5.77
N PRO A 233 3.22 0.99 -6.66
CA PRO A 233 2.37 2.16 -6.75
C PRO A 233 1.55 2.34 -5.47
N ASP A 234 1.58 3.55 -4.92
CA ASP A 234 0.79 4.00 -3.80
C ASP A 234 0.13 5.35 -4.12
N PRO A 235 -1.19 5.51 -3.90
CA PRO A 235 -1.88 6.77 -4.18
C PRO A 235 -1.34 7.99 -3.43
N VAL A 236 -0.65 7.80 -2.31
CA VAL A 236 -0.16 8.87 -1.42
C VAL A 236 1.31 9.16 -1.65
N LEU A 237 2.16 8.14 -1.56
CA LEU A 237 3.62 8.25 -1.67
C LEU A 237 4.14 8.08 -3.10
N GLY A 238 3.29 7.66 -4.05
CA GLY A 238 3.67 7.46 -5.44
C GLY A 238 4.39 6.14 -5.67
N ASP A 239 5.58 6.16 -6.27
CA ASP A 239 6.42 4.97 -6.38
C ASP A 239 7.07 4.69 -5.00
N MET A 240 6.33 4.03 -4.12
CA MET A 240 6.71 3.80 -2.73
C MET A 240 7.75 2.69 -2.61
N ASN A 241 8.79 2.91 -1.82
CA ASN A 241 9.77 1.87 -1.48
C ASN A 241 9.09 0.66 -0.82
N TYR A 242 9.41 -0.54 -1.31
CA TYR A 242 8.94 -1.81 -0.79
C TYR A 242 10.14 -2.75 -0.70
N GLU A 243 10.60 -3.00 0.51
CA GLU A 243 11.96 -3.51 0.75
C GLU A 243 11.96 -4.61 1.80
N HIS A 244 12.77 -5.64 1.57
CA HIS A 244 12.95 -6.77 2.47
C HIS A 244 14.44 -6.89 2.82
N GLU A 245 14.73 -7.04 4.11
CA GLU A 245 16.09 -7.05 4.65
C GLU A 245 16.44 -8.33 5.39
N PHE A 246 17.71 -8.71 5.27
CA PHE A 246 18.27 -9.94 5.82
C PHE A 246 19.69 -9.69 6.34
N THR A 247 20.05 -10.35 7.43
CA THR A 247 21.42 -10.32 7.95
C THR A 247 22.15 -11.63 7.62
N ASN A 248 23.48 -11.61 7.53
CA ASN A 248 24.26 -12.85 7.37
C ASN A 248 23.93 -13.86 8.49
N ALA A 249 23.78 -13.37 9.73
CA ALA A 249 23.42 -14.19 10.89
C ALA A 249 22.01 -14.79 10.81
N SER A 250 21.11 -14.25 9.99
CA SER A 250 19.78 -14.80 9.81
C SER A 250 19.76 -16.06 8.95
N TYR A 251 20.77 -16.30 8.10
CA TYR A 251 20.84 -17.48 7.25
C TYR A 251 21.14 -18.73 8.06
N VAL A 252 20.13 -19.59 8.23
CA VAL A 252 20.27 -20.89 8.89
C VAL A 252 20.45 -21.99 7.85
N ASP A 253 21.27 -22.99 8.17
CA ASP A 253 21.42 -24.20 7.36
C ASP A 253 20.23 -25.14 7.63
N LEU A 254 19.53 -25.54 6.56
CA LEU A 254 18.31 -26.33 6.61
C LEU A 254 18.48 -27.75 6.05
N SER A 255 19.72 -28.21 5.85
CA SER A 255 20.11 -29.43 5.14
C SER A 255 20.10 -29.32 3.61
N ASP A 256 20.69 -30.32 2.93
CA ASP A 256 20.88 -30.37 1.46
C ASP A 256 21.59 -29.13 0.87
N GLY A 257 22.43 -28.47 1.68
CA GLY A 257 23.15 -27.25 1.29
C GLY A 257 22.26 -26.02 1.16
N VAL A 258 20.99 -26.09 1.58
CA VAL A 258 20.07 -24.96 1.58
C VAL A 258 20.32 -24.09 2.80
N ARG A 259 20.56 -22.79 2.58
CA ARG A 259 20.64 -21.78 3.65
C ARG A 259 19.55 -20.75 3.46
N PHE A 260 18.66 -20.52 4.43
CA PHE A 260 17.52 -19.60 4.30
C PHE A 260 17.46 -18.62 5.48
N PRO A 261 17.05 -17.35 5.29
CA PRO A 261 16.93 -16.39 6.38
C PRO A 261 15.77 -16.70 7.34
N ALA A 262 16.05 -16.86 8.63
CA ALA A 262 15.05 -17.08 9.69
C ALA A 262 14.53 -15.79 10.34
N GLY A 263 15.19 -14.66 10.08
CA GLY A 263 14.74 -13.33 10.46
C GLY A 263 14.23 -12.60 9.22
N TRP A 264 13.04 -12.00 9.32
CA TRP A 264 12.43 -11.27 8.22
C TRP A 264 12.03 -9.88 8.68
N HIS A 265 12.41 -8.90 7.87
CA HIS A 265 12.03 -7.51 8.07
C HIS A 265 11.63 -6.91 6.73
N GLN A 266 10.48 -6.24 6.71
CA GLN A 266 9.90 -5.64 5.52
C GLN A 266 9.58 -4.17 5.81
N HIS A 267 10.08 -3.31 4.93
CA HIS A 267 9.82 -1.89 4.89
C HIS A 267 8.85 -1.52 3.77
N GLU A 268 7.94 -0.60 4.06
CA GLU A 268 7.08 0.10 3.10
C GLU A 268 7.19 1.59 3.38
N GLY A 269 7.72 2.36 2.45
CA GLY A 269 8.30 3.68 2.74
C GLY A 269 9.82 3.59 2.93
N TRP A 270 10.46 4.75 3.05
CA TRP A 270 11.91 4.82 3.25
C TRP A 270 12.24 4.61 4.73
N ASP A 271 13.24 3.76 5.02
CA ASP A 271 13.86 3.70 6.35
C ASP A 271 14.79 4.91 6.54
N ASP A 272 14.19 6.08 6.73
CA ASP A 272 14.87 7.38 6.74
C ASP A 272 14.79 8.09 8.10
N ASN A 273 14.72 7.32 9.21
CA ASN A 273 14.65 7.81 10.60
C ASN A 273 15.73 8.83 11.02
N PHE A 274 16.70 9.09 10.13
CA PHE A 274 17.84 9.98 10.32
C PHE A 274 18.00 11.05 9.22
N GLN A 275 17.09 11.18 8.24
CA GLN A 275 17.19 12.13 7.13
C GLN A 275 15.93 12.99 6.92
N ALA A 276 16.05 13.98 6.01
CA ALA A 276 15.09 15.06 5.79
C ALA A 276 14.39 14.97 4.41
N GLN A 277 14.47 13.82 3.72
CA GLN A 277 13.90 13.68 2.37
C GLN A 277 12.38 13.55 2.41
N SER A 278 11.86 12.80 3.37
CA SER A 278 10.44 12.71 3.69
C SER A 278 10.14 13.34 5.05
N VAL A 279 8.88 13.70 5.28
CA VAL A 279 8.35 14.00 6.61
C VAL A 279 7.91 12.71 7.30
N ASN A 280 7.30 11.81 6.55
CA ASN A 280 6.87 10.50 7.03
C ASN A 280 8.00 9.47 6.93
N ALA A 281 8.47 8.97 8.07
CA ALA A 281 9.43 7.87 8.14
C ALA A 281 8.78 6.54 8.54
N GLY A 282 7.46 6.39 8.38
CA GLY A 282 6.85 5.08 8.52
C GLY A 282 7.55 4.11 7.56
N HIS A 283 8.14 3.04 8.09
CA HIS A 283 8.84 2.08 7.26
C HIS A 283 8.49 0.65 7.64
N ASN A 284 8.46 0.25 8.92
CA ASN A 284 8.32 -1.17 9.28
C ASN A 284 6.89 -1.71 9.07
N ALA A 285 6.66 -2.40 7.97
CA ALA A 285 5.33 -2.89 7.58
C ALA A 285 5.08 -4.34 8.01
N PHE A 286 6.12 -5.15 8.10
CA PHE A 286 6.02 -6.55 8.53
C PHE A 286 7.36 -7.05 9.06
N GLY A 287 7.31 -7.95 10.03
CA GLY A 287 8.52 -8.60 10.51
C GLY A 287 8.21 -9.66 11.56
N GLY A 288 9.19 -10.47 11.89
CA GLY A 288 8.98 -11.55 12.84
C GLY A 288 10.11 -12.55 12.94
N THR A 289 9.88 -13.56 13.79
CA THR A 289 10.77 -14.70 13.98
C THR A 289 10.11 -15.92 13.36
N LEU A 290 10.57 -16.30 12.16
CA LEU A 290 9.98 -17.37 11.35
C LEU A 290 10.89 -18.60 11.40
N ALA A 291 11.06 -19.16 12.60
CA ALA A 291 12.13 -20.10 12.91
C ALA A 291 11.85 -21.57 12.54
N ASP A 292 10.59 -21.98 12.35
CA ASP A 292 10.28 -23.32 11.80
C ASP A 292 10.20 -23.23 10.28
N ILE A 293 11.30 -23.60 9.62
CA ILE A 293 11.47 -23.54 8.17
C ILE A 293 11.63 -24.97 7.64
N ARG A 294 10.81 -25.32 6.66
CA ARG A 294 10.82 -26.63 6.02
C ARG A 294 11.06 -26.49 4.53
N ILE A 295 12.10 -27.16 4.05
CA ILE A 295 12.47 -27.19 2.65
C ILE A 295 11.62 -28.22 1.92
N ASN A 296 11.09 -27.87 0.75
CA ASN A 296 10.37 -28.78 -0.15
C ASN A 296 9.14 -29.49 0.48
N ASP A 297 8.66 -29.01 1.63
CA ASP A 297 7.46 -29.50 2.34
C ASP A 297 6.32 -28.51 2.08
N CYS A 298 5.72 -28.60 0.90
CA CYS A 298 4.63 -27.72 0.50
C CYS A 298 3.46 -28.56 0.02
N ASN A 299 2.26 -28.16 0.43
CA ASN A 299 1.03 -28.75 -0.07
C ASN A 299 0.86 -28.48 -1.58
N ASP A 300 -0.04 -29.24 -2.19
CA ASP A 300 -0.43 -29.02 -3.57
C ASP A 300 -0.89 -27.57 -3.80
N PRO A 301 -0.60 -26.99 -4.97
CA PRO A 301 -1.03 -25.64 -5.31
C PRO A 301 -2.54 -25.47 -5.20
N VAL A 302 -2.97 -24.38 -4.58
CA VAL A 302 -4.39 -24.07 -4.41
C VAL A 302 -4.98 -23.64 -5.74
N THR A 303 -6.06 -24.27 -6.20
CA THR A 303 -6.75 -23.85 -7.42
C THR A 303 -7.43 -22.50 -7.23
N VAL A 304 -7.36 -21.62 -8.24
CA VAL A 304 -8.09 -20.34 -8.23
C VAL A 304 -9.60 -20.60 -8.16
N PRO A 305 -10.34 -20.04 -7.19
CA PRO A 305 -11.80 -20.15 -7.12
C PRO A 305 -12.49 -19.44 -8.29
N GLU A 306 -13.68 -19.91 -8.68
CA GLU A 306 -14.40 -19.31 -9.81
C GLU A 306 -14.84 -17.86 -9.55
N VAL A 307 -15.23 -17.55 -8.30
CA VAL A 307 -15.57 -16.18 -7.88
C VAL A 307 -14.38 -15.23 -8.02
N VAL A 308 -13.16 -15.74 -7.86
CA VAL A 308 -11.93 -14.97 -8.04
C VAL A 308 -11.60 -14.78 -9.51
N ARG A 309 -11.70 -15.85 -10.32
CA ARG A 309 -11.44 -15.77 -11.77
C ARG A 309 -12.35 -14.80 -12.52
N ARG A 310 -13.59 -14.63 -12.06
CA ARG A 310 -14.60 -13.78 -12.69
C ARG A 310 -14.76 -12.41 -12.03
N ALA A 311 -13.91 -12.08 -11.07
CA ALA A 311 -14.02 -10.84 -10.33
C ALA A 311 -13.78 -9.63 -11.25
N GLU A 312 -14.62 -8.61 -11.09
CA GLU A 312 -14.45 -7.30 -11.70
C GLU A 312 -14.40 -6.24 -10.61
N PHE A 313 -13.63 -5.18 -10.83
CA PHE A 313 -13.43 -4.08 -9.87
C PHE A 313 -13.85 -2.73 -10.48
N PRO A 314 -15.13 -2.56 -10.88
CA PRO A 314 -15.58 -1.31 -11.46
C PRO A 314 -15.56 -0.18 -10.43
N VAL A 315 -15.12 1.01 -10.86
CA VAL A 315 -15.30 2.23 -10.08
C VAL A 315 -16.73 2.71 -10.26
N ALA A 316 -17.50 2.75 -9.16
CA ALA A 316 -18.88 3.23 -9.16
C ALA A 316 -19.04 4.41 -8.19
N VAL A 317 -19.92 5.35 -8.54
CA VAL A 317 -20.35 6.43 -7.64
C VAL A 317 -21.84 6.28 -7.38
N THR A 318 -22.20 6.12 -6.11
CA THR A 318 -23.61 6.13 -5.69
C THR A 318 -23.95 7.50 -5.10
N THR A 319 -24.85 8.22 -5.74
CA THR A 319 -25.24 9.57 -5.33
C THR A 319 -26.49 9.55 -4.48
N ARG A 320 -26.46 10.23 -3.33
CA ARG A 320 -27.62 10.47 -2.48
C ARG A 320 -27.65 11.93 -2.05
N GLU A 321 -28.72 12.63 -2.42
CA GLU A 321 -29.00 13.96 -1.88
C GLU A 321 -29.42 13.84 -0.41
N LEU A 322 -28.75 14.62 0.46
CA LEU A 322 -28.97 14.65 1.91
C LEU A 322 -29.80 15.85 2.34
N ALA A 323 -29.62 16.96 1.62
CA ALA A 323 -30.37 18.20 1.69
C ALA A 323 -30.23 18.92 0.34
N ASP A 324 -31.04 19.94 0.10
CA ASP A 324 -30.88 20.80 -1.07
C ASP A 324 -29.43 21.32 -1.13
N GLY A 325 -28.74 21.10 -2.25
CA GLY A 325 -27.33 21.48 -2.41
C GLY A 325 -26.31 20.61 -1.68
N VAL A 326 -26.67 19.45 -1.10
CA VAL A 326 -25.74 18.58 -0.35
C VAL A 326 -25.89 17.12 -0.78
N TRP A 327 -24.82 16.54 -1.33
CA TRP A 327 -24.83 15.16 -1.83
C TRP A 327 -23.74 14.31 -1.20
N LEU A 328 -24.13 13.11 -0.75
CA LEU A 328 -23.23 12.02 -0.45
C LEU A 328 -22.88 11.28 -1.74
N LEU A 329 -21.59 11.11 -2.00
CA LEU A 329 -21.04 10.43 -3.17
C LEU A 329 -20.30 9.19 -2.69
N GLY A 330 -21.04 8.08 -2.54
CA GLY A 330 -20.53 6.77 -2.12
C GLY A 330 -20.11 5.88 -3.29
N GLY A 331 -20.20 4.56 -3.11
CA GLY A 331 -19.91 3.56 -4.15
C GLY A 331 -18.57 2.84 -4.00
N SER A 332 -17.86 3.07 -2.88
CA SER A 332 -16.62 2.41 -2.50
C SER A 332 -16.56 2.21 -0.97
N SER A 333 -15.40 1.85 -0.40
CA SER A 333 -15.20 1.79 1.07
C SER A 333 -15.32 3.15 1.77
N HIS A 334 -15.18 4.25 1.02
CA HIS A 334 -15.25 5.62 1.50
C HIS A 334 -16.22 6.46 0.66
N ASN A 335 -16.81 7.47 1.30
CA ASN A 335 -17.64 8.48 0.68
C ASN A 335 -16.86 9.79 0.46
N SER A 336 -17.37 10.64 -0.44
CA SER A 336 -17.10 12.08 -0.43
C SER A 336 -18.43 12.82 -0.26
N VAL A 337 -18.40 14.07 0.19
CA VAL A 337 -19.61 14.91 0.29
C VAL A 337 -19.43 16.18 -0.52
N ALA A 338 -20.30 16.41 -1.50
CA ALA A 338 -20.33 17.66 -2.26
C ALA A 338 -21.35 18.63 -1.64
N VAL A 339 -20.94 19.89 -1.49
CA VAL A 339 -21.74 20.98 -0.94
C VAL A 339 -21.73 22.14 -1.93
N GLU A 340 -22.91 22.52 -2.40
CA GLU A 340 -23.12 23.64 -3.31
C GLU A 340 -23.21 24.96 -2.56
N PHE A 341 -22.39 25.91 -2.98
CA PHE A 341 -22.52 27.35 -2.70
C PHE A 341 -22.94 28.07 -3.99
N ASP A 342 -23.24 29.37 -3.92
CA ASP A 342 -23.79 30.11 -5.07
C ASP A 342 -22.86 30.08 -6.29
N ASP A 343 -21.57 30.32 -6.07
CA ASP A 343 -20.59 30.47 -7.14
C ASP A 343 -19.63 29.27 -7.27
N TYR A 344 -19.69 28.30 -6.35
CA TYR A 344 -18.72 27.20 -6.31
C TYR A 344 -19.24 25.97 -5.56
N ILE A 345 -18.47 24.90 -5.65
CA ILE A 345 -18.69 23.64 -4.95
C ILE A 345 -17.53 23.42 -3.98
N THR A 346 -17.84 22.93 -2.79
CA THR A 346 -16.85 22.37 -1.87
C THR A 346 -17.05 20.88 -1.76
N VAL A 347 -15.96 20.12 -1.80
CA VAL A 347 -15.98 18.68 -1.54
C VAL A 347 -15.35 18.41 -0.18
N VAL A 348 -15.95 17.52 0.61
CA VAL A 348 -15.36 16.97 1.83
C VAL A 348 -14.87 15.56 1.54
N GLU A 349 -13.57 15.38 1.76
CA GLU A 349 -12.74 14.18 1.58
C GLU A 349 -12.41 13.74 0.14
N ALA A 350 -11.19 13.23 -0.05
CA ALA A 350 -10.66 12.70 -1.31
C ALA A 350 -10.01 11.31 -1.13
N PRO A 351 -10.80 10.28 -0.81
CA PRO A 351 -10.27 9.01 -0.34
C PRO A 351 -9.78 8.09 -1.47
N VAL A 352 -9.10 7.01 -1.08
CA VAL A 352 -8.72 5.87 -1.93
C VAL A 352 -7.65 6.17 -2.99
N ASP A 353 -8.02 6.65 -4.18
CA ASP A 353 -7.12 6.82 -5.33
C ASP A 353 -7.65 7.81 -6.37
N GLU A 354 -6.86 8.16 -7.38
CA GLU A 354 -7.27 9.06 -8.45
C GLU A 354 -8.50 8.55 -9.22
N ARG A 355 -8.55 7.25 -9.56
CA ARG A 355 -9.64 6.66 -10.34
C ARG A 355 -10.99 6.90 -9.65
N ARG A 356 -11.05 6.70 -8.33
CA ARG A 356 -12.22 6.98 -7.51
C ARG A 356 -12.59 8.47 -7.55
N ASN A 357 -11.61 9.36 -7.38
CA ASN A 357 -11.86 10.80 -7.27
C ASN A 357 -12.23 11.45 -8.61
N LEU A 358 -11.69 10.97 -9.74
CA LEU A 358 -12.15 11.37 -11.06
C LEU A 358 -13.63 11.03 -11.28
N ALA A 359 -14.06 9.83 -10.90
CA ALA A 359 -15.46 9.44 -10.99
C ALA A 359 -16.37 10.31 -10.10
N VAL A 360 -15.89 10.71 -8.91
CA VAL A 360 -16.59 11.66 -8.02
C VAL A 360 -16.71 13.04 -8.68
N ILE A 361 -15.62 13.56 -9.25
CA ILE A 361 -15.58 14.86 -9.93
C ILE A 361 -16.53 14.87 -11.14
N ASP A 362 -16.55 13.80 -11.94
CA ASP A 362 -17.46 13.65 -13.08
C ASP A 362 -18.93 13.67 -12.63
N GLU A 363 -19.26 12.97 -11.55
CA GLU A 363 -20.61 12.98 -11.01
C GLU A 363 -21.01 14.35 -10.46
N ILE A 364 -20.08 15.06 -9.79
CA ILE A 364 -20.31 16.43 -9.32
C ILE A 364 -20.56 17.38 -10.50
N THR A 365 -19.74 17.32 -11.55
CA THR A 365 -19.91 18.16 -12.75
C THR A 365 -21.18 17.80 -13.53
N ARG A 366 -21.64 16.55 -13.47
CA ARG A 366 -22.95 16.17 -14.00
C ARG A 366 -24.11 16.80 -13.22
N LEU A 367 -24.01 16.84 -11.89
CA LEU A 367 -25.02 17.43 -11.00
C LEU A 367 -25.03 18.96 -11.10
N LEU A 368 -23.85 19.58 -11.18
CA LEU A 368 -23.63 21.03 -11.06
C LEU A 368 -22.70 21.57 -12.17
N PRO A 369 -23.10 21.49 -13.45
CA PRO A 369 -22.20 21.68 -14.59
C PRO A 369 -21.62 23.09 -14.75
N ASN A 370 -22.20 24.10 -14.10
CA ASN A 370 -21.80 25.50 -14.27
C ASN A 370 -21.00 26.06 -13.08
N LYS A 371 -20.69 25.23 -12.07
CA LYS A 371 -20.00 25.68 -10.86
C LYS A 371 -18.64 24.98 -10.73
N PRO A 372 -17.55 25.73 -10.48
CA PRO A 372 -16.25 25.12 -10.25
C PRO A 372 -16.21 24.41 -8.89
N ILE A 373 -15.47 23.30 -8.82
CA ILE A 373 -15.00 22.76 -7.54
C ILE A 373 -13.87 23.66 -7.04
N ARG A 374 -14.17 24.52 -6.06
CA ARG A 374 -13.23 25.54 -5.58
C ARG A 374 -12.41 25.05 -4.40
N PHE A 375 -13.02 24.26 -3.51
CA PHE A 375 -12.40 23.81 -2.27
C PHE A 375 -12.53 22.30 -2.09
N LEU A 376 -11.46 21.71 -1.55
CA LEU A 376 -11.46 20.36 -0.99
C LEU A 376 -11.17 20.47 0.51
N VAL A 377 -12.09 20.07 1.36
CA VAL A 377 -11.83 19.90 2.80
C VAL A 377 -11.34 18.48 3.02
N ASN A 378 -10.09 18.32 3.44
CA ASN A 378 -9.57 17.05 3.89
C ASN A 378 -9.65 16.96 5.42
N THR A 379 -10.15 15.83 5.93
CA THR A 379 -10.32 15.67 7.38
C THR A 379 -8.99 15.41 8.09
N HIS A 380 -8.16 14.49 7.57
CA HIS A 380 -6.88 14.12 8.18
C HIS A 380 -5.97 13.34 7.22
N GLN A 381 -4.78 12.99 7.70
CA GLN A 381 -3.66 12.49 6.91
C GLN A 381 -3.55 10.98 6.72
N HIS A 382 -4.53 10.19 7.17
CA HIS A 382 -4.46 8.76 6.92
C HIS A 382 -4.55 8.47 5.43
N HIS A 383 -3.77 7.49 4.97
CA HIS A 383 -3.53 7.31 3.53
C HIS A 383 -4.80 7.01 2.73
N ASP A 384 -5.75 6.31 3.34
CA ASP A 384 -7.04 5.96 2.76
C ASP A 384 -7.98 7.17 2.59
N HIS A 385 -7.67 8.31 3.21
CA HIS A 385 -8.42 9.58 3.09
C HIS A 385 -7.79 10.59 2.12
N ILE A 386 -6.52 10.42 1.75
CA ILE A 386 -5.76 11.44 1.00
C ILE A 386 -5.29 11.01 -0.40
N GLY A 387 -5.63 9.80 -0.84
CA GLY A 387 -5.22 9.28 -2.16
C GLY A 387 -5.65 10.15 -3.35
N GLY A 388 -6.67 10.99 -3.20
CA GLY A 388 -7.16 11.91 -4.23
C GLY A 388 -6.71 13.37 -4.10
N LEU A 389 -5.88 13.74 -3.12
CA LEU A 389 -5.50 15.15 -2.93
C LEU A 389 -4.87 15.75 -4.19
N ARG A 390 -4.00 14.98 -4.87
CA ARG A 390 -3.34 15.40 -6.12
C ARG A 390 -4.32 15.63 -7.24
N THR A 391 -5.35 14.78 -7.36
CA THR A 391 -6.41 14.90 -8.36
C THR A 391 -7.19 16.20 -8.21
N TYR A 392 -7.60 16.56 -7.00
CA TYR A 392 -8.32 17.82 -6.74
C TYR A 392 -7.44 19.05 -6.90
N MET A 393 -6.18 18.97 -6.46
CA MET A 393 -5.20 20.03 -6.67
C MET A 393 -5.00 20.30 -8.16
N HIS A 394 -4.89 19.25 -8.98
CA HIS A 394 -4.70 19.35 -10.42
C HIS A 394 -5.85 20.10 -11.12
N ILE A 395 -7.10 19.91 -10.68
CA ILE A 395 -8.26 20.64 -11.24
C ILE A 395 -8.43 22.06 -10.67
N GLY A 396 -7.50 22.52 -9.81
CA GLY A 396 -7.46 23.88 -9.27
C GLY A 396 -8.22 24.09 -7.95
N ALA A 397 -8.59 23.03 -7.25
CA ALA A 397 -9.22 23.16 -5.93
C ALA A 397 -8.19 23.56 -4.86
N THR A 398 -8.56 24.50 -3.98
CA THR A 398 -7.76 24.82 -2.79
C THR A 398 -8.07 23.80 -1.68
N ILE A 399 -7.02 23.20 -1.13
CA ILE A 399 -7.12 22.19 -0.08
C ILE A 399 -7.19 22.89 1.29
N ILE A 400 -8.32 22.70 1.97
CA ILE A 400 -8.51 23.11 3.35
C ILE A 400 -8.18 21.90 4.23
N THR A 401 -7.15 22.03 5.07
CA THR A 401 -6.72 20.97 5.99
C THR A 401 -6.15 21.58 7.27
N HIS A 402 -5.94 20.77 8.31
CA HIS A 402 -5.31 21.27 9.53
C HIS A 402 -3.81 21.51 9.32
N TRP A 403 -3.27 22.55 9.96
CA TRP A 403 -1.86 22.96 9.79
C TRP A 403 -0.82 21.87 10.14
N LYS A 404 -1.20 20.89 10.96
CA LYS A 404 -0.33 19.73 11.29
C LYS A 404 -0.10 18.79 10.12
N ASN A 405 -1.02 18.76 9.15
CA ASN A 405 -0.91 17.91 7.97
C ASN A 405 -0.07 18.58 6.86
N TYR A 406 0.09 19.90 6.93
CA TYR A 406 0.67 20.72 5.87
C TYR A 406 2.07 20.30 5.45
N ASP A 407 2.97 20.04 6.41
CA ASP A 407 4.35 19.68 6.09
C ASP A 407 4.44 18.33 5.38
N PHE A 408 3.67 17.33 5.83
CA PHE A 408 3.60 16.03 5.15
C PHE A 408 3.00 16.16 3.75
N TYR A 409 1.90 16.91 3.60
CA TYR A 409 1.28 17.05 2.29
C TYR A 409 2.18 17.78 1.30
N THR A 410 2.86 18.84 1.70
CA THR A 410 3.70 19.63 0.77
C THR A 410 5.02 18.96 0.42
N ARG A 411 5.55 18.08 1.28
CA ARG A 411 6.83 17.41 1.03
C ARG A 411 6.66 16.04 0.41
N ASP A 412 5.68 15.26 0.85
CA ASP A 412 5.61 13.83 0.52
C ASP A 412 4.49 13.50 -0.47
N VAL A 413 3.41 14.29 -0.49
CA VAL A 413 2.20 13.99 -1.29
C VAL A 413 2.05 14.90 -2.52
N LEU A 414 1.92 16.20 -2.30
CA LEU A 414 1.81 17.23 -3.34
C LEU A 414 3.18 17.75 -3.72
N ASN A 415 3.92 16.94 -4.47
CA ASN A 415 5.24 17.26 -5.00
C ASN A 415 5.35 16.84 -6.49
N TYR A 416 6.46 17.20 -7.12
CA TYR A 416 6.75 16.83 -8.52
C TYR A 416 7.44 15.46 -8.66
N SER A 417 7.52 14.65 -7.59
CA SER A 417 8.14 13.33 -7.67
C SER A 417 7.40 12.50 -8.73
N PRO A 418 8.12 11.93 -9.72
CA PRO A 418 7.48 11.10 -10.74
C PRO A 418 6.83 9.86 -10.11
N ARG A 419 5.60 9.56 -10.52
CA ARG A 419 4.91 8.29 -10.27
C ARG A 419 4.97 7.49 -11.55
N THR A 420 5.88 6.54 -11.67
CA THR A 420 6.15 5.84 -12.94
C THR A 420 5.40 4.52 -13.07
N LEU A 421 4.95 3.94 -11.94
CA LEU A 421 4.25 2.66 -11.93
C LEU A 421 2.73 2.81 -12.13
N ASP A 422 2.15 3.87 -11.59
CA ASP A 422 0.74 4.26 -11.77
C ASP A 422 0.63 5.80 -11.78
N PRO A 423 0.91 6.45 -12.93
CA PRO A 423 0.99 7.90 -13.01
C PRO A 423 -0.39 8.55 -12.92
N ASP A 424 -0.55 9.46 -11.94
CA ASP A 424 -1.73 10.31 -11.83
C ASP A 424 -1.67 11.56 -12.72
N MET A 425 -2.75 12.33 -12.77
CA MET A 425 -2.83 13.55 -13.59
C MET A 425 -1.70 14.55 -13.29
N VAL A 426 -1.27 14.68 -12.04
CA VAL A 426 -0.16 15.60 -11.69
C VAL A 426 1.17 15.09 -12.25
N SER A 427 1.40 13.78 -12.25
CA SER A 427 2.59 13.20 -12.87
C SER A 427 2.55 13.27 -14.40
N LEU A 428 1.38 13.12 -15.01
CA LEU A 428 1.20 13.18 -16.47
C LEU A 428 1.20 14.62 -17.01
N TRP A 429 0.58 15.55 -16.28
CA TRP A 429 0.34 16.94 -16.66
C TRP A 429 0.58 17.88 -15.48
N PRO A 430 1.85 18.03 -15.03
CA PRO A 430 2.16 18.81 -13.83
C PRO A 430 1.73 20.28 -13.97
N PRO A 431 0.82 20.78 -13.10
CA PRO A 431 0.40 22.18 -13.12
C PRO A 431 1.47 23.07 -12.51
N THR A 432 1.71 24.25 -13.09
CA THR A 432 2.71 25.20 -12.58
C THR A 432 2.38 25.72 -11.18
N GLU A 433 1.09 25.77 -10.86
CA GLU A 433 0.51 26.22 -9.58
C GLU A 433 1.03 25.40 -8.39
N LEU A 434 1.43 24.15 -8.62
CA LEU A 434 2.06 23.33 -7.59
C LEU A 434 3.40 23.91 -7.12
N ALA A 435 4.16 24.56 -8.01
CA ALA A 435 5.40 25.24 -7.64
C ALA A 435 5.15 26.59 -6.95
N GLU A 436 3.99 27.21 -7.18
CA GLU A 436 3.63 28.51 -6.62
C GLU A 436 3.14 28.42 -5.17
N GLY A 437 2.60 27.25 -4.77
CA GLY A 437 2.28 26.95 -3.38
C GLY A 437 0.97 27.53 -2.84
N TYR A 438 0.15 28.20 -3.66
CA TYR A 438 -1.17 28.76 -3.26
C TYR A 438 -2.30 27.72 -3.15
N GLN A 439 -1.97 26.49 -2.80
CA GLN A 439 -2.87 25.34 -2.89
C GLN A 439 -3.59 25.01 -1.59
N TYR A 440 -3.33 25.77 -0.52
CA TYR A 440 -3.80 25.44 0.82
C TYR A 440 -4.41 26.60 1.58
N GLU A 441 -5.40 26.26 2.39
CA GLU A 441 -5.86 27.06 3.52
C GLU A 441 -5.74 26.22 4.80
N THR A 442 -4.76 26.54 5.64
CA THR A 442 -4.50 25.75 6.85
C THR A 442 -5.37 26.20 8.02
N VAL A 443 -6.07 25.26 8.62
CA VAL A 443 -6.91 25.47 9.82
C VAL A 443 -6.08 25.19 11.07
N ARG A 444 -6.18 26.07 12.08
CA ARG A 444 -5.64 25.81 13.43
C ARG A 444 -6.69 25.31 14.40
N GLU A 445 -7.79 26.04 14.51
CA GLU A 445 -8.88 25.67 15.43
C GLU A 445 -10.21 25.61 14.71
N ASN A 446 -10.57 26.70 14.04
CA ASN A 446 -11.83 26.84 13.32
C ASN A 446 -11.60 27.54 11.97
N TYR A 447 -12.42 27.20 11.00
CA TYR A 447 -12.49 27.86 9.70
C TYR A 447 -13.94 27.85 9.21
N SER A 448 -14.33 28.79 8.35
CA SER A 448 -15.68 28.79 7.80
C SER A 448 -15.70 29.27 6.36
N LEU A 449 -16.41 28.54 5.51
CA LEU A 449 -16.84 29.02 4.21
C LEU A 449 -18.27 29.54 4.34
N ASN A 450 -18.54 30.71 3.76
CA ASN A 450 -19.85 31.37 3.87
C ASN A 450 -20.07 32.27 2.65
N ASN A 451 -21.26 32.19 2.03
CA ASN A 451 -21.70 33.05 0.92
C ASN A 451 -22.92 33.92 1.28
N GLY A 452 -23.37 33.93 2.54
CA GLY A 452 -24.53 34.66 3.04
C GLY A 452 -25.79 33.80 3.13
N GLU A 453 -25.94 32.78 2.27
CA GLU A 453 -27.09 31.87 2.25
C GLU A 453 -26.80 30.52 2.93
N ARG A 454 -25.58 30.00 2.73
CA ARG A 454 -25.06 28.77 3.33
C ARG A 454 -23.74 29.05 4.04
N SER A 455 -23.52 28.37 5.16
CA SER A 455 -22.19 28.30 5.77
C SER A 455 -21.77 26.85 6.03
N MET A 456 -20.47 26.60 5.91
CA MET A 456 -19.83 25.37 6.34
C MET A 456 -18.70 25.71 7.31
N HIS A 457 -18.74 25.11 8.50
CA HIS A 457 -17.80 25.38 9.58
C HIS A 457 -16.90 24.16 9.76
N MET A 458 -15.59 24.34 9.70
CA MET A 458 -14.61 23.31 9.99
C MET A 458 -14.00 23.56 11.36
N SER A 459 -13.86 22.51 12.15
CA SER A 459 -13.29 22.60 13.49
C SER A 459 -12.37 21.44 13.82
N TYR A 460 -11.28 21.74 14.52
CA TYR A 460 -10.29 20.77 14.98
C TYR A 460 -10.83 19.94 16.15
N VAL A 461 -10.86 18.62 15.99
CA VAL A 461 -11.31 17.69 17.02
C VAL A 461 -10.17 17.37 17.99
N HIS A 462 -10.34 17.83 19.22
CA HIS A 462 -9.37 17.64 20.30
C HIS A 462 -10.08 17.48 21.65
N PRO A 463 -9.58 16.64 22.59
CA PRO A 463 -8.48 15.70 22.41
C PRO A 463 -8.89 14.53 21.52
N LEU A 464 -7.94 13.98 20.76
CA LEU A 464 -8.15 12.84 19.88
C LEU A 464 -6.91 11.94 19.88
N THR A 465 -7.14 10.63 20.00
CA THR A 465 -6.09 9.61 19.98
C THR A 465 -5.89 8.99 18.61
N HIS A 466 -6.88 9.12 17.72
CA HIS A 466 -6.86 8.58 16.36
C HIS A 466 -5.72 9.17 15.55
N VAL A 467 -5.75 10.48 15.35
CA VAL A 467 -4.75 11.23 14.57
C VAL A 467 -4.62 12.65 15.09
N GLU A 468 -3.46 13.28 14.96
CA GLU A 468 -3.30 14.72 15.19
C GLU A 468 -3.84 15.51 13.98
N GLY A 469 -4.53 16.62 14.25
CA GLY A 469 -4.99 17.52 13.18
C GLY A 469 -6.25 17.08 12.45
N MET A 470 -7.07 16.21 13.04
CA MET A 470 -8.35 15.83 12.43
C MET A 470 -9.38 16.97 12.48
N LEU A 471 -9.91 17.33 11.31
CA LEU A 471 -11.04 18.24 11.16
C LEU A 471 -12.36 17.47 11.01
N ILE A 472 -13.45 18.15 11.38
CA ILE A 472 -14.82 17.84 10.94
C ILE A 472 -15.36 19.02 10.16
N ALA A 473 -16.41 18.81 9.36
CA ALA A 473 -17.18 19.88 8.73
C ALA A 473 -18.63 19.87 9.23
N TYR A 474 -19.19 21.03 9.53
CA TYR A 474 -20.55 21.19 10.03
C TYR A 474 -21.32 22.20 9.19
N LEU A 475 -22.53 21.83 8.76
CA LEU A 475 -23.45 22.63 7.99
C LEU A 475 -24.61 23.08 8.91
N PRO A 476 -24.62 24.32 9.43
CA PRO A 476 -25.57 24.73 10.45
C PRO A 476 -27.01 24.81 9.99
N THR A 477 -27.25 25.21 8.73
CA THR A 477 -28.59 25.32 8.16
C THR A 477 -29.23 23.94 8.02
N GLU A 478 -28.49 22.96 7.52
CA GLU A 478 -28.92 21.59 7.29
C GLU A 478 -28.84 20.73 8.56
N ARG A 479 -28.11 21.20 9.57
CA ARG A 479 -27.79 20.45 10.81
C ARG A 479 -27.07 19.13 10.52
N ILE A 480 -26.21 19.15 9.50
CA ILE A 480 -25.41 18.01 9.07
C ILE A 480 -23.98 18.16 9.58
N LEU A 481 -23.47 17.11 10.22
CA LEU A 481 -22.07 16.97 10.61
C LEU A 481 -21.40 15.93 9.73
N ILE A 482 -20.33 16.30 9.03
CA ILE A 482 -19.52 15.43 8.20
C ILE A 482 -18.23 15.14 8.95
N GLU A 483 -17.92 13.86 9.11
CA GLU A 483 -16.74 13.37 9.83
C GLU A 483 -16.20 12.10 9.15
N ALA A 484 -14.93 11.78 9.36
CA ALA A 484 -14.30 10.62 8.73
C ALA A 484 -14.28 9.39 9.64
N ASP A 485 -13.21 9.21 10.41
CA ASP A 485 -12.94 8.03 11.26
C ASP A 485 -13.39 8.20 12.72
N LEU A 486 -14.23 9.19 13.02
CA LEU A 486 -14.70 9.38 14.40
C LEU A 486 -15.92 8.52 14.70
N PHE A 487 -16.66 8.10 13.66
CA PHE A 487 -17.72 7.12 13.77
C PHE A 487 -17.96 6.36 12.45
N ASP A 488 -17.50 5.11 12.40
CA ASP A 488 -17.87 4.19 11.32
C ASP A 488 -19.30 3.68 11.54
N SER A 489 -20.19 4.05 10.62
CA SER A 489 -21.57 3.57 10.63
C SER A 489 -21.70 2.23 9.92
N SER A 490 -22.79 1.50 10.21
CA SER A 490 -23.09 0.24 9.52
C SER A 490 -23.25 0.48 8.01
N SER A 491 -22.38 -0.12 7.21
CA SER A 491 -22.62 -0.43 5.80
C SER A 491 -23.37 -1.76 5.68
N ALA A 492 -23.87 -2.10 4.49
CA ALA A 492 -24.59 -3.35 4.27
C ALA A 492 -23.76 -4.56 4.74
N GLY A 493 -24.23 -5.22 5.81
CA GLY A 493 -23.56 -6.39 6.39
C GLY A 493 -22.59 -6.10 7.54
N VAL A 494 -22.28 -4.85 7.88
CA VAL A 494 -21.46 -4.50 9.07
C VAL A 494 -22.37 -4.19 10.26
N PRO A 495 -22.28 -4.92 11.38
CA PRO A 495 -23.09 -4.64 12.57
C PRO A 495 -22.86 -3.22 13.09
N VAL A 496 -23.92 -2.58 13.58
CA VAL A 496 -23.81 -1.28 14.26
C VAL A 496 -22.85 -1.43 15.46
N PRO A 497 -21.86 -0.53 15.63
CA PRO A 497 -20.95 -0.59 16.77
C PRO A 497 -21.75 -0.62 18.08
N THR A 498 -21.52 -1.63 18.92
CA THR A 498 -22.19 -1.76 20.23
C THR A 498 -21.34 -1.22 21.38
N ARG A 499 -20.06 -0.92 21.13
CA ARG A 499 -19.10 -0.39 22.10
C ARG A 499 -18.65 0.99 21.67
N VAL A 500 -18.72 1.94 22.59
CA VAL A 500 -18.18 3.29 22.41
C VAL A 500 -16.65 3.24 22.33
N THR A 501 -16.09 3.70 21.21
CA THR A 501 -14.65 3.87 21.03
C THR A 501 -14.16 5.21 21.61
N PRO A 502 -12.83 5.38 21.84
CA PRO A 502 -12.26 6.68 22.18
C PRO A 502 -12.59 7.77 21.15
N ALA A 503 -12.55 7.44 19.86
CA ALA A 503 -12.86 8.36 18.77
C ALA A 503 -14.33 8.82 18.81
N ASN A 504 -15.28 7.88 19.03
CA ASN A 504 -16.69 8.24 19.21
C ASN A 504 -16.86 9.22 20.38
N ARG A 505 -16.18 8.96 21.51
CA ARG A 505 -16.26 9.83 22.68
C ARG A 505 -15.71 11.23 22.40
N SER A 506 -14.63 11.34 21.64
CA SER A 506 -14.08 12.62 21.20
C SER A 506 -15.08 13.40 20.34
N LEU A 507 -15.72 12.76 19.35
CA LEU A 507 -16.78 13.38 18.53
C LEU A 507 -17.95 13.86 19.39
N PHE A 508 -18.46 12.99 20.27
CA PHE A 508 -19.60 13.31 21.13
C PHE A 508 -19.32 14.53 22.01
N ASN A 509 -18.14 14.56 22.64
CA ASN A 509 -17.72 15.68 23.47
C ASN A 509 -17.46 16.94 22.65
N HIS A 510 -16.93 16.83 21.42
CA HIS A 510 -16.67 17.95 20.54
C HIS A 510 -17.97 18.68 20.15
N VAL A 511 -18.98 17.92 19.70
CA VAL A 511 -20.32 18.45 19.37
C VAL A 511 -20.93 19.18 20.57
N ARG A 512 -20.86 18.59 21.76
CA ARG A 512 -21.38 19.21 22.99
C ARG A 512 -20.61 20.45 23.41
N ARG A 513 -19.28 20.42 23.32
CA ARG A 513 -18.42 21.56 23.69
C ARG A 513 -18.70 22.78 22.82
N LEU A 514 -18.85 22.57 21.51
CA LEU A 514 -19.15 23.65 20.56
C LEU A 514 -20.65 23.98 20.49
N SER A 515 -21.50 23.25 21.21
CA SER A 515 -22.96 23.40 21.19
C SER A 515 -23.53 23.30 19.77
N LEU A 516 -23.00 22.39 18.95
CA LEU A 516 -23.48 22.19 17.59
C LEU A 516 -24.86 21.53 17.63
N ASN A 517 -25.79 22.05 16.83
CA ASN A 517 -27.15 21.53 16.73
C ASN A 517 -27.25 20.47 15.63
N VAL A 518 -26.62 19.31 15.86
CA VAL A 518 -26.51 18.24 14.87
C VAL A 518 -27.78 17.39 14.84
N GLN A 519 -28.34 17.19 13.64
CA GLN A 519 -29.44 16.26 13.38
C GLN A 519 -28.94 14.97 12.73
N THR A 520 -28.03 15.08 11.77
CA THR A 520 -27.50 13.94 11.00
C THR A 520 -25.98 13.97 11.04
N ILE A 521 -25.37 12.81 11.28
CA ILE A 521 -23.94 12.55 11.09
C ILE A 521 -23.78 11.85 9.75
N VAL A 522 -22.86 12.35 8.93
CA VAL A 522 -22.48 11.82 7.62
C VAL A 522 -21.04 11.34 7.73
N PRO A 523 -20.82 10.05 7.97
CA PRO A 523 -19.48 9.49 8.03
C PRO A 523 -18.91 9.30 6.62
N ILE A 524 -17.60 9.48 6.47
CA ILE A 524 -16.87 9.03 5.29
C ILE A 524 -16.95 7.50 5.17
N HIS A 525 -17.05 6.80 6.30
CA HIS A 525 -17.27 5.35 6.35
C HIS A 525 -18.71 4.96 6.67
N GLY A 526 -19.39 4.40 5.66
CA GLY A 526 -20.72 3.81 5.79
C GLY A 526 -21.87 4.75 5.38
N ALA A 527 -23.01 4.66 6.07
CA ALA A 527 -24.23 5.40 5.75
C ALA A 527 -24.53 6.53 6.77
N PRO A 528 -25.17 7.63 6.34
CA PRO A 528 -25.61 8.68 7.26
C PRO A 528 -26.52 8.14 8.38
N VAL A 529 -26.33 8.62 9.61
CA VAL A 529 -27.11 8.26 10.79
C VAL A 529 -27.66 9.49 11.49
N THR A 530 -28.72 9.33 12.29
CA THR A 530 -29.18 10.45 13.12
C THR A 530 -28.25 10.66 14.32
N TRP A 531 -28.09 11.92 14.75
CA TRP A 531 -27.38 12.25 15.99
C TRP A 531 -27.95 11.47 17.19
N SER A 532 -29.27 11.28 17.24
CA SER A 532 -29.91 10.50 18.29
C SER A 532 -29.47 9.03 18.29
N ASP A 533 -29.29 8.40 17.14
CA ASP A 533 -28.86 7.00 17.07
C ASP A 533 -27.41 6.85 17.56
N PHE A 534 -26.53 7.77 17.16
CA PHE A 534 -25.15 7.83 17.65
C PHE A 534 -25.09 8.11 19.16
N ALA A 535 -25.86 9.08 19.65
CA ALA A 535 -25.89 9.44 21.06
C ALA A 535 -26.36 8.29 21.98
N ARG A 536 -27.25 7.41 21.49
CA ARG A 536 -27.70 6.22 22.24
C ARG A 536 -26.57 5.26 22.61
N LEU A 537 -25.47 5.23 21.85
CA LEU A 537 -24.28 4.43 22.19
C LEU A 537 -23.73 4.77 23.59
N PHE A 538 -23.90 6.02 24.01
CA PHE A 538 -23.45 6.53 25.30
C PHE A 538 -24.47 6.32 26.43
N GLU A 539 -25.71 5.98 26.10
CA GLU A 539 -26.79 5.69 27.05
C GLU A 539 -26.83 4.20 27.41
N SER A 540 -26.51 3.32 26.46
CA SER A 540 -26.48 1.87 26.64
C SER A 540 -25.23 1.33 27.37
N GLY A 541 -24.25 2.19 27.68
CA GLY A 541 -22.98 1.82 28.31
C GLY A 541 -22.96 1.95 29.85
N ARG A 542 -24.10 1.79 30.53
CA ARG A 542 -24.17 1.68 32.00
C ARG A 542 -24.10 0.25 32.48
#